data_AF-A0A1X6MX45-F1
#
_entry.id   AF-A0A1X6MX45-F1
#
_cell.length_a   1.000
_cell.length_b   1.000
_cell.length_c   1.000
_cell.angle_alpha   90.00
_cell.angle_beta   90.00
_cell.angle_gamma   90.00
#
_symmetry.space_group_name_H-M   'P 1'
#
loop_
_entity.id
_entity.type
_entity.pdbx_description
1 polymer ?
#
loop_
_entity_poly.entity_id
_entity_poly.type
_entity_poly.pdbx_seq_one_letter_code
_entity_poly.pdbx_strand_id
1 'polypeptide(L)'
;MTESAPVPNEKAVPNGNPPPPFYLPFPDRPELITENLLKLVELTPDPRHKFLARTLITHLHQFVNETSLTTEEWMTAIQFLTRVGQTCTPLRQEFVLLSDTLGVSALVDAINNPPISGGTESSVLGPFFTEDAPDVENGESIASEGKGEYMYVEGRVLSTDGTPVSGATVETWETDALGYYDTQYEHRDKPDCRGRLRTDKDGKYGYRAVVPVAYPIPGDGPVGAMVVKLGRHNMRPNHLHMMIEAPGFNKLTTALYPEGDQWLSSDAVFGVKKSLVVSLRDVYDDAESRKRGFPKGGSFKLLQHDIILVPEADSKAARAQYARERAEKAGLKLPE
;
A
#
# COMPACT_ATOMS: atom_id res chain seq x y z
N MET A 1 -11.26 33.59 -29.41
CA MET A 1 -11.71 32.79 -30.57
C MET A 1 -11.22 31.38 -30.31
N THR A 2 -12.11 30.49 -29.91
CA THR A 2 -11.77 29.11 -29.59
C THR A 2 -11.64 28.34 -30.90
N GLU A 3 -10.44 27.90 -31.25
CA GLU A 3 -10.25 26.92 -32.33
C GLU A 3 -11.05 25.67 -31.97
N SER A 4 -12.07 25.37 -32.77
CA SER A 4 -12.79 24.11 -32.69
C SER A 4 -11.81 22.98 -32.97
N ALA A 5 -11.68 22.02 -32.06
CA ALA A 5 -10.94 20.79 -32.31
C ALA A 5 -11.39 20.19 -33.66
N PRO A 6 -10.46 19.78 -34.54
CA PRO A 6 -10.82 19.27 -35.85
C PRO A 6 -11.75 18.05 -35.69
N VAL A 7 -12.88 18.08 -36.39
CA VAL A 7 -13.77 16.92 -36.49
C VAL A 7 -12.95 15.78 -37.12
N PRO A 8 -12.92 14.57 -36.54
CA PRO A 8 -12.22 13.44 -37.15
C PRO A 8 -12.74 13.21 -38.56
N ASN A 9 -11.88 13.38 -39.58
CA ASN A 9 -12.20 13.15 -41.00
C ASN A 9 -12.27 11.65 -41.37
N GLU A 10 -12.17 10.77 -40.38
CA GLU A 10 -12.15 9.32 -40.54
C GLU A 10 -13.40 8.69 -39.91
N LYS A 11 -13.88 7.61 -40.51
CA LYS A 11 -14.99 6.83 -39.94
C LYS A 11 -14.57 6.29 -38.57
N ALA A 12 -15.48 6.30 -37.60
CA ALA A 12 -15.28 5.63 -36.33
C ALA A 12 -14.92 4.15 -36.54
N VAL A 13 -13.85 3.70 -35.89
CA VAL A 13 -13.32 2.34 -36.03
C VAL A 13 -13.90 1.47 -34.90
N PRO A 14 -14.62 0.38 -35.20
CA PRO A 14 -15.10 -0.53 -34.16
C PRO A 14 -13.92 -1.31 -33.55
N ASN A 15 -14.11 -1.81 -32.33
CA ASN A 15 -13.10 -2.61 -31.62
C ASN A 15 -12.85 -4.01 -32.23
N GLY A 16 -13.44 -4.33 -33.38
CA GLY A 16 -13.23 -5.58 -34.12
C GLY A 16 -14.04 -6.79 -33.63
N ASN A 17 -14.79 -6.68 -32.53
CA ASN A 17 -15.63 -7.78 -32.05
C ASN A 17 -16.93 -7.87 -32.86
N PRO A 18 -17.35 -9.07 -33.33
CA PRO A 18 -18.63 -9.25 -33.98
C PRO A 18 -19.79 -9.08 -32.97
N PRO A 19 -21.03 -8.85 -33.44
CA PRO A 19 -22.21 -8.94 -32.59
C PRO A 19 -22.27 -10.28 -31.83
N PRO A 20 -22.84 -10.31 -30.61
CA PRO A 20 -22.90 -11.54 -29.83
C PRO A 20 -23.69 -12.63 -30.58
N PRO A 21 -23.30 -13.92 -30.47
CA PRO A 21 -23.95 -15.03 -31.18
C PRO A 21 -25.31 -15.43 -30.59
N PHE A 22 -25.93 -14.57 -29.77
CA PHE A 22 -27.18 -14.83 -29.08
C PHE A 22 -28.04 -13.56 -28.99
N TYR A 23 -29.35 -13.75 -28.86
CA TYR A 23 -30.30 -12.65 -28.63
C TYR A 23 -30.15 -12.05 -27.23
N LEU A 24 -30.24 -10.72 -27.17
CA LEU A 24 -30.39 -9.94 -25.94
C LEU A 24 -31.71 -9.17 -26.03
N PRO A 25 -32.62 -9.28 -25.03
CA PRO A 25 -33.81 -8.42 -24.98
C PRO A 25 -33.42 -6.94 -24.92
N PHE A 26 -34.31 -6.07 -25.40
CA PHE A 26 -34.10 -4.63 -25.24
C PHE A 26 -34.04 -4.25 -23.76
N PRO A 27 -33.14 -3.33 -23.34
CA PRO A 27 -32.96 -2.96 -21.95
C PRO A 27 -34.02 -1.94 -21.48
N ASP A 28 -35.30 -2.27 -21.66
CA ASP A 28 -36.44 -1.41 -21.29
C ASP A 28 -36.78 -1.45 -19.79
N ARG A 29 -36.11 -2.32 -19.02
CA ARG A 29 -36.19 -2.42 -17.56
C ARG A 29 -34.81 -2.60 -16.92
N PRO A 30 -34.56 -2.08 -15.70
CA PRO A 30 -33.26 -2.17 -15.03
C PRO A 30 -32.72 -3.60 -14.89
N GLU A 31 -33.59 -4.58 -14.62
CA GLU A 31 -33.20 -5.98 -14.46
C GLU A 31 -32.55 -6.53 -15.74
N LEU A 32 -33.10 -6.16 -16.91
CA LEU A 32 -32.61 -6.61 -18.22
C LEU A 32 -31.23 -6.04 -18.56
N ILE A 33 -30.88 -4.85 -18.06
CA ILE A 33 -29.54 -4.27 -18.25
C ILE A 33 -28.49 -5.17 -17.61
N THR A 34 -28.73 -5.56 -16.36
CA THR A 34 -27.80 -6.42 -15.61
C THR A 34 -27.71 -7.80 -16.24
N GLU A 35 -28.85 -8.44 -16.54
CA GLU A 35 -28.89 -9.76 -17.17
C GLU A 35 -28.17 -9.78 -18.53
N ASN A 36 -28.39 -8.75 -19.36
CA ASN A 36 -27.74 -8.63 -20.66
C ASN A 36 -26.21 -8.50 -20.53
N LEU A 37 -25.75 -7.63 -19.63
CA LEU A 37 -24.33 -7.42 -19.42
C LEU A 37 -23.66 -8.70 -18.89
N LEU A 38 -24.29 -9.40 -17.93
CA LEU A 38 -23.76 -10.67 -17.42
C LEU A 38 -23.73 -11.76 -18.51
N LYS A 39 -24.70 -11.78 -19.44
CA LYS A 39 -24.67 -12.69 -20.58
C LYS A 39 -23.53 -12.37 -21.56
N LEU A 40 -23.22 -11.09 -21.76
CA LEU A 40 -22.06 -10.65 -22.56
C LEU A 40 -20.73 -11.03 -21.90
N VAL A 41 -20.63 -10.97 -20.57
CA VAL A 41 -19.43 -11.39 -19.82
C VAL A 41 -19.07 -12.86 -20.08
N GLU A 42 -20.04 -13.71 -20.43
CA GLU A 42 -19.77 -15.11 -20.79
C GLU A 42 -18.92 -15.28 -22.05
N LEU A 43 -18.81 -14.25 -22.89
CA LEU A 43 -17.92 -14.23 -24.06
C LEU A 43 -16.45 -14.01 -23.69
N THR A 44 -16.13 -13.67 -22.43
CA THR A 44 -14.76 -13.45 -21.96
C THR A 44 -13.97 -14.77 -22.03
N PRO A 45 -12.90 -14.86 -22.84
CA PRO A 45 -12.18 -16.12 -23.03
C PRO A 45 -11.44 -16.59 -21.78
N ASP A 46 -10.80 -15.65 -21.07
CA ASP A 46 -10.04 -15.97 -19.87
C ASP A 46 -10.98 -16.21 -18.67
N PRO A 47 -10.93 -17.40 -18.02
CA PRO A 47 -11.83 -17.73 -16.91
C PRO A 47 -11.68 -16.81 -15.71
N ARG A 48 -10.47 -16.32 -15.42
CA ARG A 48 -10.21 -15.43 -14.28
C ARG A 48 -10.77 -14.03 -14.53
N HIS A 49 -10.56 -13.47 -15.71
CA HIS A 49 -11.15 -12.20 -16.11
C HIS A 49 -12.68 -12.28 -16.13
N LYS A 50 -13.24 -13.39 -16.64
CA LYS A 50 -14.69 -13.64 -16.60
C LYS A 50 -15.23 -13.60 -15.18
N PHE A 51 -14.61 -14.36 -14.27
CA PHE A 51 -15.00 -14.39 -12.86
C PHE A 51 -14.94 -13.00 -12.23
N LEU A 52 -13.82 -12.27 -12.39
CA LEU A 52 -13.63 -10.94 -11.81
C LEU A 52 -14.64 -9.92 -12.37
N ALA A 53 -14.82 -9.88 -13.70
CA ALA A 53 -15.75 -8.98 -14.35
C ALA A 53 -17.19 -9.27 -13.92
N ARG A 54 -17.60 -10.54 -13.91
CA ARG A 54 -18.92 -10.97 -13.47
C ARG A 54 -19.19 -10.49 -12.04
N THR A 55 -18.29 -10.80 -11.11
CA THR A 55 -18.44 -10.44 -9.69
C THR A 55 -18.47 -8.92 -9.49
N LEU A 56 -17.57 -8.18 -10.13
CA LEU A 56 -17.55 -6.71 -10.03
C LEU A 56 -18.85 -6.09 -10.56
N ILE A 57 -19.29 -6.50 -11.75
CA ILE A 57 -20.52 -5.99 -12.38
C ILE A 57 -21.73 -6.29 -11.49
N THR A 58 -21.82 -7.51 -10.94
CA THR A 58 -22.90 -7.88 -10.02
C THR A 58 -22.93 -6.97 -8.80
N HIS A 59 -21.80 -6.78 -8.10
CA HIS A 59 -21.76 -5.92 -6.91
C HIS A 59 -22.02 -4.44 -7.23
N LEU A 60 -21.49 -3.94 -8.35
CA LEU A 60 -21.68 -2.55 -8.76
C LEU A 60 -23.14 -2.26 -9.12
N HIS A 61 -23.79 -3.13 -9.90
CA HIS A 61 -25.21 -2.97 -10.24
C HIS A 61 -26.10 -3.16 -9.01
N GLN A 62 -25.74 -4.08 -8.11
CA GLN A 62 -26.43 -4.23 -6.84
C GLN A 62 -26.36 -2.94 -5.99
N PHE A 63 -25.19 -2.31 -5.89
CA PHE A 63 -25.02 -1.03 -5.21
C PHE A 63 -25.92 0.06 -5.81
N VAL A 64 -25.96 0.18 -7.15
CA VAL A 64 -26.83 1.16 -7.82
C VAL A 64 -28.31 0.90 -7.50
N ASN A 65 -28.74 -0.36 -7.53
CA ASN A 65 -30.12 -0.74 -7.27
C ASN A 65 -30.51 -0.54 -5.80
N GLU A 66 -29.67 -0.98 -4.85
CA GLU A 66 -29.98 -0.91 -3.43
C GLU A 66 -30.03 0.53 -2.90
N THR A 67 -29.25 1.45 -3.49
CA THR A 67 -29.28 2.87 -3.12
C THR A 67 -30.28 3.68 -3.94
N SER A 68 -30.87 3.12 -4.99
CA SER A 68 -31.66 3.86 -5.98
C SER A 68 -30.91 5.10 -6.49
N LEU A 69 -29.63 4.91 -6.86
CA LEU A 69 -28.70 6.00 -7.18
C LEU A 69 -29.31 6.96 -8.21
N THR A 70 -29.42 8.23 -7.85
CA THR A 70 -29.99 9.25 -8.74
C THR A 70 -29.01 9.65 -9.84
N THR A 71 -29.51 10.24 -10.92
CA THR A 71 -28.67 10.77 -12.01
C THR A 71 -27.70 11.85 -11.51
N GLU A 72 -28.10 12.66 -10.54
CA GLU A 72 -27.26 13.71 -9.95
C GLU A 72 -26.13 13.13 -9.09
N GLU A 73 -26.43 12.12 -8.27
CA GLU A 73 -25.43 11.39 -7.48
C GLU A 73 -24.45 10.62 -8.39
N TRP A 74 -24.98 9.97 -9.43
CA TRP A 74 -24.15 9.31 -10.45
C TRP A 74 -23.21 10.31 -11.14
N MET A 75 -23.70 11.48 -11.58
CA MET A 75 -22.85 12.51 -12.18
C MET A 75 -21.79 13.01 -11.19
N THR A 76 -22.14 13.16 -9.91
CA THR A 76 -21.20 13.51 -8.85
C THR A 76 -20.09 12.47 -8.71
N ALA A 77 -20.43 11.17 -8.76
CA ALA A 77 -19.46 10.08 -8.73
C ALA A 77 -18.54 10.07 -9.96
N ILE A 78 -19.08 10.31 -11.17
CA ILE A 78 -18.29 10.42 -12.39
C ILE A 78 -17.31 11.58 -12.31
N GLN A 79 -17.75 12.76 -11.86
CA GLN A 79 -16.88 13.92 -11.67
C GLN A 79 -15.82 13.68 -10.59
N PHE A 80 -16.17 12.97 -9.52
CA PHE A 80 -15.22 12.56 -8.49
C PHE A 80 -14.10 11.68 -9.07
N LEU A 81 -14.45 10.58 -9.74
CA LEU A 81 -13.48 9.66 -10.35
C LEU A 81 -12.64 10.35 -11.44
N THR A 82 -13.24 11.26 -12.20
CA THR A 82 -12.53 12.07 -13.20
C THR A 82 -11.45 12.92 -12.54
N ARG A 83 -11.77 13.63 -11.46
CA ARG A 83 -10.79 14.42 -10.70
C ARG A 83 -9.71 13.55 -10.07
N VAL A 84 -10.06 12.38 -9.53
CA VAL A 84 -9.07 11.44 -8.99
C VAL A 84 -8.04 11.08 -10.07
N GLY A 85 -8.50 10.74 -11.28
CA GLY A 85 -7.60 10.49 -12.42
C GLY A 85 -6.75 11.71 -12.79
N GLN A 86 -7.34 12.91 -12.86
CA GLN A 86 -6.63 14.15 -13.21
C GLN A 86 -5.62 14.62 -12.15
N THR A 87 -5.80 14.24 -10.89
CA THR A 87 -4.87 14.54 -9.79
C THR A 87 -3.66 13.58 -9.77
N CYS A 88 -3.72 12.46 -10.48
CA CYS A 88 -2.60 11.53 -10.55
C CYS A 88 -1.43 12.12 -11.38
N THR A 89 -0.20 11.95 -10.86
CA THR A 89 1.07 12.32 -11.50
C THR A 89 2.08 11.16 -11.32
N PRO A 90 3.30 11.23 -11.89
CA PRO A 90 4.32 10.20 -11.63
C PRO A 90 4.68 10.03 -10.14
N LEU A 91 4.53 11.09 -9.32
CA LEU A 91 4.84 11.09 -7.88
C LEU A 91 3.59 11.02 -6.99
N ARG A 92 2.39 11.23 -7.54
CA ARG A 92 1.13 11.21 -6.80
C ARG A 92 0.15 10.22 -7.41
N GLN A 93 -0.22 9.18 -6.68
CA GLN A 93 -1.21 8.20 -7.11
C GLN A 93 -2.52 8.36 -6.33
N GLU A 94 -3.39 9.27 -6.78
CA GLU A 94 -4.66 9.55 -6.10
C GLU A 94 -5.63 8.36 -6.16
N PHE A 95 -5.55 7.49 -7.18
CA PHE A 95 -6.30 6.22 -7.21
C PHE A 95 -5.82 5.20 -6.16
N VAL A 96 -4.51 5.16 -5.87
CA VAL A 96 -3.97 4.36 -4.76
C VAL A 96 -4.45 4.95 -3.44
N LEU A 97 -4.42 6.28 -3.28
CA LEU A 97 -4.94 6.94 -2.08
C LEU A 97 -6.45 6.69 -1.87
N LEU A 98 -7.23 6.65 -2.96
CA LEU A 98 -8.64 6.26 -2.91
C LEU A 98 -8.80 4.81 -2.43
N SER A 99 -7.99 3.89 -2.96
CA SER A 99 -7.94 2.48 -2.52
C SER A 99 -7.58 2.37 -1.03
N ASP A 100 -6.56 3.10 -0.59
CA ASP A 100 -6.07 3.12 0.79
C ASP A 100 -7.15 3.62 1.76
N THR A 101 -7.78 4.76 1.44
CA THR A 101 -8.79 5.37 2.30
C THR A 101 -10.11 4.60 2.32
N LEU A 102 -10.44 3.83 1.27
CA LEU A 102 -11.57 2.91 1.27
C LEU A 102 -11.23 1.53 1.89
N GLY A 103 -9.97 1.32 2.33
CA GLY A 103 -9.52 0.07 2.94
C GLY A 103 -9.27 -1.07 1.95
N VAL A 104 -9.35 -0.81 0.64
CA VAL A 104 -9.15 -1.81 -0.40
C VAL A 104 -7.70 -2.30 -0.40
N SER A 105 -6.72 -1.40 -0.28
CA SER A 105 -5.29 -1.78 -0.25
C SER A 105 -4.97 -2.70 0.93
N ALA A 106 -5.45 -2.34 2.14
CA ALA A 106 -5.27 -3.15 3.34
C ALA A 106 -5.98 -4.51 3.22
N LEU A 107 -7.17 -4.55 2.63
CA LEU A 107 -7.90 -5.79 2.38
C LEU A 107 -7.17 -6.69 1.37
N VAL A 108 -6.64 -6.12 0.28
CA VAL A 108 -5.85 -6.86 -0.71
C VAL A 108 -4.59 -7.42 -0.06
N ASP A 109 -3.88 -6.63 0.75
CA ASP A 109 -2.72 -7.11 1.53
C ASP A 109 -3.09 -8.28 2.42
N ALA A 110 -4.10 -8.12 3.28
CA ALA A 110 -4.50 -9.16 4.24
C ALA A 110 -4.95 -10.48 3.56
N ILE A 111 -5.53 -10.41 2.36
CA ILE A 111 -5.93 -11.61 1.60
C ILE A 111 -4.72 -12.32 0.98
N ASN A 112 -3.75 -11.56 0.47
CA ASN A 112 -2.62 -12.11 -0.28
C ASN A 112 -1.42 -12.43 0.62
N ASN A 113 -1.38 -11.88 1.84
CA ASN A 113 -0.34 -12.11 2.83
C ASN A 113 -0.99 -12.53 4.16
N PRO A 114 -1.69 -13.69 4.20
CA PRO A 114 -2.29 -14.17 5.43
C PRO A 114 -1.19 -14.41 6.48
N PRO A 115 -1.47 -14.16 7.77
CA PRO A 115 -0.47 -14.31 8.82
C PRO A 115 -0.01 -15.76 8.91
N ILE A 116 1.31 -15.95 8.93
CA ILE A 116 1.95 -17.25 9.14
C ILE A 116 2.64 -17.19 10.50
N SER A 117 2.45 -18.24 11.31
CA SER A 117 3.00 -18.28 12.67
C SER A 117 4.51 -18.01 12.66
N GLY A 118 4.93 -17.04 13.48
CA GLY A 118 6.33 -16.62 13.57
C GLY A 118 6.79 -15.63 12.50
N GLY A 119 6.09 -15.50 11.35
CA GLY A 119 6.41 -14.53 10.32
C GLY A 119 6.02 -13.10 10.69
N THR A 120 6.81 -12.12 10.28
CA THR A 120 6.44 -10.70 10.41
C THR A 120 5.26 -10.40 9.46
N GLU A 121 4.22 -9.76 9.97
CA GLU A 121 3.05 -9.42 9.16
C GLU A 121 3.39 -8.32 8.14
N SER A 122 2.76 -8.41 6.96
CA SER A 122 2.84 -7.35 5.95
C SER A 122 2.03 -6.12 6.35
N SER A 123 2.23 -5.01 5.65
CA SER A 123 1.36 -3.83 5.69
C SER A 123 1.33 -3.16 4.32
N VAL A 124 0.48 -2.14 4.16
CA VAL A 124 0.35 -1.39 2.91
C VAL A 124 1.67 -0.69 2.56
N LEU A 125 2.04 -0.75 1.28
CA LEU A 125 3.23 -0.06 0.75
C LEU A 125 3.14 1.46 0.91
N GLY A 126 1.93 2.01 0.74
CA GLY A 126 1.72 3.45 0.63
C GLY A 126 2.24 4.02 -0.70
N PRO A 127 1.98 5.31 -0.96
CA PRO A 127 2.28 5.93 -2.26
C PRO A 127 3.70 6.53 -2.37
N PHE A 128 4.54 6.42 -1.33
CA PHE A 128 5.80 7.16 -1.21
C PHE A 128 7.08 6.32 -1.40
N PHE A 129 6.92 5.06 -1.81
CA PHE A 129 8.04 4.23 -2.24
C PHE A 129 8.61 4.74 -3.57
N THR A 130 9.95 4.78 -3.68
CA THR A 130 10.67 5.12 -4.91
C THR A 130 11.87 4.19 -5.06
N GLU A 131 12.20 3.82 -6.29
CA GLU A 131 13.29 2.87 -6.59
C GLU A 131 14.70 3.47 -6.41
N ASP A 132 14.80 4.79 -6.28
CA ASP A 132 16.04 5.55 -6.22
C ASP A 132 16.64 5.67 -4.81
N ALA A 133 16.20 4.84 -3.86
CA ALA A 133 16.81 4.79 -2.54
C ALA A 133 18.34 4.51 -2.65
N PRO A 134 19.19 5.28 -1.96
CA PRO A 134 20.63 5.08 -2.01
C PRO A 134 21.02 3.80 -1.26
N ASP A 135 22.03 3.11 -1.77
CA ASP A 135 22.65 2.01 -1.03
C ASP A 135 23.48 2.58 0.13
N VAL A 136 23.29 2.03 1.32
CA VAL A 136 24.01 2.40 2.55
C VAL A 136 24.54 1.15 3.25
N GLU A 137 25.70 1.27 3.88
CA GLU A 137 26.30 0.18 4.65
C GLU A 137 25.65 0.04 6.04
N ASN A 138 25.83 -1.14 6.66
CA ASN A 138 25.37 -1.32 8.04
C ASN A 138 26.03 -0.32 9.00
N GLY A 139 25.20 0.42 9.73
CA GLY A 139 25.58 1.47 10.67
C GLY A 139 25.68 2.87 10.05
N GLU A 140 25.44 3.00 8.74
CA GLU A 140 25.31 4.30 8.09
C GLU A 140 23.95 4.96 8.37
N SER A 141 23.65 6.05 7.67
CA SER A 141 22.55 6.95 7.99
C SER A 141 21.59 7.07 6.82
N ILE A 142 20.30 6.90 7.10
CA ILE A 142 19.21 7.41 6.25
C ILE A 142 18.64 8.71 6.83
N ALA A 143 19.07 9.11 8.03
CA ALA A 143 18.51 10.24 8.76
C ALA A 143 18.64 11.55 7.97
N SER A 144 17.62 12.41 8.05
CA SER A 144 17.77 13.81 7.64
C SER A 144 18.66 14.53 8.65
N GLU A 145 19.96 14.55 8.39
CA GLU A 145 20.99 15.01 9.33
C GLU A 145 20.67 16.39 9.93
N GLY A 146 20.63 16.46 11.27
CA GLY A 146 20.34 17.68 12.03
C GLY A 146 18.86 18.06 12.10
N LYS A 147 17.94 17.23 11.58
CA LYS A 147 16.50 17.44 11.66
C LYS A 147 15.85 16.30 12.44
N GLY A 148 14.96 16.62 13.38
CA GLY A 148 14.23 15.62 14.16
C GLY A 148 15.02 15.01 15.32
N GLU A 149 14.33 14.14 16.05
CA GLU A 149 14.93 13.34 17.11
C GLU A 149 15.65 12.14 16.49
N TYR A 150 16.92 11.91 16.83
CA TYR A 150 17.67 10.80 16.27
C TYR A 150 17.15 9.45 16.77
N MET A 151 17.12 8.50 15.84
CA MET A 151 16.83 7.10 16.10
C MET A 151 17.96 6.22 15.57
N TYR A 152 18.23 5.10 16.23
CA TYR A 152 18.95 3.99 15.65
C TYR A 152 18.02 2.80 15.51
N VAL A 153 17.96 2.25 14.31
CA VAL A 153 17.15 1.07 13.98
C VAL A 153 18.08 -0.12 13.87
N GLU A 154 17.78 -1.22 14.55
CA GLU A 154 18.56 -2.45 14.45
C GLU A 154 17.74 -3.72 14.64
N GLY A 155 18.27 -4.82 14.13
CA GLY A 155 17.67 -6.13 14.27
C GLY A 155 18.37 -7.18 13.46
N ARG A 156 17.70 -8.33 13.30
CA ARG A 156 18.09 -9.39 12.38
C ARG A 156 16.96 -9.72 11.44
N VAL A 157 17.30 -10.06 10.20
CA VAL A 157 16.40 -10.79 9.30
C VAL A 157 16.62 -12.28 9.52
N LEU A 158 15.57 -12.98 9.93
CA LEU A 158 15.56 -14.41 10.21
C LEU A 158 14.51 -15.10 9.34
N SER A 159 14.68 -16.40 9.14
CA SER A 159 13.64 -17.29 8.64
C SER A 159 12.70 -17.72 9.78
N THR A 160 11.54 -18.30 9.47
CA THR A 160 10.56 -18.80 10.45
C THR A 160 11.11 -19.89 11.37
N ASP A 161 12.19 -20.57 10.98
CA ASP A 161 12.92 -21.55 11.79
C ASP A 161 14.03 -20.93 12.67
N GLY A 162 14.19 -19.60 12.63
CA GLY A 162 15.21 -18.84 13.37
C GLY A 162 16.57 -18.76 12.67
N THR A 163 16.74 -19.33 11.48
CA THR A 163 17.99 -19.25 10.71
C THR A 163 18.22 -17.81 10.24
N PRO A 164 19.41 -17.22 10.45
CA PRO A 164 19.72 -15.90 9.90
C PRO A 164 19.71 -15.86 8.38
N VAL A 165 19.09 -14.82 7.81
CA VAL A 165 19.05 -14.59 6.36
C VAL A 165 20.11 -13.56 6.00
N SER A 166 21.26 -14.04 5.51
CA SER A 166 22.36 -13.19 5.07
C SER A 166 22.14 -12.61 3.68
N GLY A 167 22.59 -11.37 3.46
CA GLY A 167 22.51 -10.69 2.17
C GLY A 167 21.09 -10.25 1.77
N ALA A 168 20.11 -10.37 2.66
CA ALA A 168 18.77 -9.85 2.45
C ALA A 168 18.84 -8.34 2.22
N THR A 169 18.16 -7.86 1.18
CA THR A 169 17.99 -6.43 0.95
C THR A 169 16.94 -5.91 1.93
N VAL A 170 17.30 -4.91 2.71
CA VAL A 170 16.38 -4.14 3.56
C VAL A 170 16.31 -2.74 2.98
N GLU A 171 15.14 -2.37 2.45
CA GLU A 171 14.87 -1.03 1.94
C GLU A 171 13.87 -0.35 2.87
N THR A 172 14.19 0.88 3.28
CA THR A 172 13.49 1.57 4.37
C THR A 172 13.27 3.02 4.00
N TRP A 173 12.13 3.57 4.40
CA TRP A 173 11.80 4.98 4.20
C TRP A 173 10.83 5.48 5.27
N GLU A 174 10.91 6.76 5.60
CA GLU A 174 10.11 7.39 6.65
C GLU A 174 9.86 8.87 6.36
N THR A 175 8.97 9.49 7.15
CA THR A 175 8.81 10.94 7.13
C THR A 175 9.92 11.63 7.91
N ASP A 176 10.20 12.88 7.56
CA ASP A 176 11.04 13.74 8.38
C ASP A 176 10.29 14.28 9.61
N ALA A 177 10.95 15.16 10.38
CA ALA A 177 10.39 15.76 11.59
C ALA A 177 9.15 16.64 11.37
N LEU A 178 8.85 17.00 10.11
CA LEU A 178 7.67 17.78 9.73
C LEU A 178 6.53 16.88 9.21
N GLY A 179 6.76 15.57 9.12
CA GLY A 179 5.76 14.61 8.63
C GLY A 179 5.70 14.49 7.12
N TYR A 180 6.75 14.92 6.39
CA TYR A 180 6.81 14.79 4.94
C TYR A 180 7.80 13.71 4.52
N TYR A 181 7.44 12.96 3.48
CA TYR A 181 8.42 12.23 2.68
C TYR A 181 9.14 13.21 1.74
N ASP A 182 10.40 12.92 1.41
CA ASP A 182 11.20 13.65 0.43
C ASP A 182 10.46 13.89 -0.90
N THR A 183 9.67 12.92 -1.38
CA THR A 183 8.86 12.98 -2.61
C THR A 183 7.76 14.04 -2.59
N GLN A 184 7.43 14.58 -1.43
CA GLN A 184 6.39 15.60 -1.27
C GLN A 184 6.93 17.03 -1.37
N TYR A 185 8.26 17.21 -1.33
CA TYR A 185 8.87 18.52 -1.52
C TYR A 185 8.99 18.85 -3.01
N GLU A 186 8.61 20.07 -3.38
CA GLU A 186 8.65 20.58 -4.76
C GLU A 186 10.07 20.55 -5.36
N HIS A 187 11.08 20.73 -4.51
CA HIS A 187 12.50 20.71 -4.88
C HIS A 187 13.21 19.51 -4.24
N ARG A 188 12.81 18.30 -4.61
CA ARG A 188 13.53 17.07 -4.23
C ARG A 188 14.84 16.96 -5.00
N ASP A 189 15.92 17.46 -4.41
CA ASP A 189 17.27 17.39 -4.99
C ASP A 189 17.86 15.96 -4.97
N LYS A 190 17.59 15.23 -3.89
CA LYS A 190 18.07 13.87 -3.66
C LYS A 190 17.11 13.09 -2.75
N PRO A 191 17.18 11.76 -2.74
CA PRO A 191 16.64 10.92 -1.67
C PRO A 191 17.00 11.44 -0.26
N ASP A 192 16.01 11.53 0.63
CA ASP A 192 16.18 11.84 2.05
C ASP A 192 15.25 10.95 2.89
N CYS A 193 15.63 10.62 4.12
CA CYS A 193 14.88 9.67 4.98
C CYS A 193 14.57 8.32 4.30
N ARG A 194 15.44 7.86 3.39
CA ARG A 194 15.34 6.55 2.72
C ARG A 194 16.70 5.93 2.47
N GLY A 195 16.77 4.61 2.46
CA GLY A 195 17.98 3.88 2.14
C GLY A 195 17.77 2.39 1.94
N ARG A 196 18.76 1.76 1.33
CA ARG A 196 18.80 0.33 1.03
C ARG A 196 20.10 -0.27 1.55
N LEU A 197 20.00 -1.29 2.38
CA LEU A 197 21.14 -1.97 2.98
C LEU A 197 21.03 -3.48 2.83
N ARG A 198 22.13 -4.18 3.06
CA ARG A 198 22.16 -5.65 3.06
C ARG A 198 22.45 -6.19 4.45
N THR A 199 21.78 -7.27 4.83
CA THR A 199 22.07 -7.94 6.08
C THR A 199 23.45 -8.61 6.07
N ASP A 200 24.11 -8.64 7.23
CA ASP A 200 25.41 -9.30 7.37
C ASP A 200 25.30 -10.85 7.39
N LYS A 201 26.41 -11.54 7.66
CA LYS A 201 26.45 -13.02 7.75
C LYS A 201 25.56 -13.63 8.85
N ASP A 202 25.28 -12.85 9.89
CA ASP A 202 24.43 -13.23 11.03
C ASP A 202 23.01 -12.66 10.88
N GLY A 203 22.66 -12.18 9.67
CA GLY A 203 21.36 -11.60 9.33
C GLY A 203 21.14 -10.20 9.90
N LYS A 204 22.15 -9.55 10.50
CA LYS A 204 21.96 -8.27 11.17
C LYS A 204 21.80 -7.13 10.19
N TYR A 205 20.97 -6.16 10.58
CA TYR A 205 20.89 -4.86 9.95
C TYR A 205 20.93 -3.76 11.01
N GLY A 206 21.46 -2.59 10.65
CA GLY A 206 21.46 -1.43 11.53
C GLY A 206 21.72 -0.13 10.79
N TYR A 207 21.07 0.96 11.18
CA TYR A 207 21.25 2.29 10.59
C TYR A 207 20.74 3.42 11.50
N ARG A 208 21.27 4.63 11.28
CA ARG A 208 20.77 5.86 11.87
C ARG A 208 19.59 6.40 11.06
N ALA A 209 18.59 6.89 11.76
CA ALA A 209 17.31 7.35 11.27
C ALA A 209 16.85 8.57 12.10
N VAL A 210 15.67 9.11 11.81
CA VAL A 210 14.99 10.08 12.67
C VAL A 210 13.69 9.46 13.17
N VAL A 211 13.21 9.83 14.35
CA VAL A 211 11.91 9.35 14.81
C VAL A 211 10.83 9.94 13.90
N PRO A 212 10.06 9.13 13.14
CA PRO A 212 8.99 9.66 12.31
C PRO A 212 7.89 10.24 13.19
N VAL A 213 7.15 11.18 12.62
CA VAL A 213 5.99 11.81 13.28
C VAL A 213 4.69 11.40 12.58
N ALA A 214 3.59 11.43 13.33
CA ALA A 214 2.26 11.29 12.76
C ALA A 214 2.04 12.36 11.69
N TYR A 215 1.41 11.97 10.58
CA TYR A 215 1.23 12.89 9.46
C TYR A 215 -0.11 12.66 8.76
N PRO A 216 -0.71 13.71 8.17
CA PRO A 216 -1.88 13.57 7.33
C PRO A 216 -1.52 12.98 5.96
N ILE A 217 -2.31 12.04 5.45
CA ILE A 217 -2.32 11.73 4.01
C ILE A 217 -2.73 12.99 3.21
N PRO A 218 -2.35 13.12 1.92
CA PRO A 218 -2.69 14.27 1.09
C PRO A 218 -4.18 14.64 1.17
N GLY A 219 -4.46 15.86 1.66
CA GLY A 219 -5.82 16.35 1.91
C GLY A 219 -6.35 17.35 0.87
N ASP A 220 -5.50 17.76 -0.06
CA ASP A 220 -5.74 18.78 -1.09
C ASP A 220 -6.44 18.24 -2.36
N GLY A 221 -6.58 16.92 -2.46
CA GLY A 221 -7.19 16.24 -3.60
C GLY A 221 -8.66 15.86 -3.40
N PRO A 222 -9.30 15.27 -4.43
CA PRO A 222 -10.66 14.75 -4.32
C PRO A 222 -10.80 13.72 -3.19
N VAL A 223 -9.79 12.88 -2.94
CA VAL A 223 -9.85 11.88 -1.85
C VAL A 223 -9.86 12.58 -0.49
N GLY A 224 -9.03 13.61 -0.30
CA GLY A 224 -9.07 14.44 0.91
C GLY A 224 -10.46 15.03 1.17
N ALA A 225 -11.08 15.59 0.13
CA ALA A 225 -12.45 16.12 0.22
C ALA A 225 -13.48 15.03 0.55
N MET A 226 -13.32 13.81 0.04
CA MET A 226 -14.17 12.66 0.40
C MET A 226 -14.00 12.26 1.87
N VAL A 227 -12.77 12.13 2.36
CA VAL A 227 -12.47 11.78 3.75
C VAL A 227 -13.11 12.77 4.72
N VAL A 228 -13.02 14.08 4.44
CA VAL A 228 -13.69 15.13 5.23
C VAL A 228 -15.22 14.97 5.20
N LYS A 229 -15.82 14.72 4.04
CA LYS A 229 -17.27 14.49 3.92
C LYS A 229 -17.77 13.26 4.66
N LEU A 230 -16.92 12.23 4.81
CA LEU A 230 -17.21 11.04 5.60
C LEU A 230 -17.00 11.25 7.12
N GLY A 231 -16.61 12.45 7.56
CA GLY A 231 -16.36 12.76 8.97
C GLY A 231 -15.12 12.08 9.53
N ARG A 232 -14.16 11.71 8.67
CA ARG A 232 -12.93 11.01 9.05
C ARG A 232 -11.75 11.99 9.13
N HIS A 233 -10.80 11.72 10.02
CA HIS A 233 -9.48 12.35 9.95
C HIS A 233 -8.63 11.70 8.85
N ASN A 234 -7.60 12.41 8.39
CA ASN A 234 -6.64 11.92 7.40
C ASN A 234 -5.28 11.58 8.03
N MET A 235 -5.17 11.55 9.35
CA MET A 235 -3.91 11.22 10.04
C MET A 235 -3.56 9.73 9.94
N ARG A 236 -2.27 9.47 9.72
CA ARG A 236 -1.61 8.19 9.98
C ARG A 236 -0.75 8.32 11.25
N PRO A 237 -0.66 7.28 12.09
CA PRO A 237 0.30 7.26 13.18
C PRO A 237 1.73 7.32 12.65
N ASN A 238 2.70 7.72 13.47
CA ASN A 238 4.10 7.62 13.09
C ASN A 238 4.48 6.17 12.75
N HIS A 239 5.32 6.01 11.72
CA HIS A 239 5.79 4.70 11.30
C HIS A 239 7.02 4.78 10.43
N LEU A 240 7.73 3.66 10.41
CA LEU A 240 8.88 3.38 9.55
C LEU A 240 8.48 2.30 8.56
N HIS A 241 8.56 2.58 7.26
CA HIS A 241 8.33 1.55 6.25
C HIS A 241 9.55 0.68 6.07
N MET A 242 9.32 -0.61 5.81
CA MET A 242 10.37 -1.56 5.45
C MET A 242 9.90 -2.48 4.32
N MET A 243 10.78 -2.71 3.36
CA MET A 243 10.65 -3.69 2.31
C MET A 243 11.85 -4.62 2.35
N ILE A 244 11.60 -5.92 2.55
CA ILE A 244 12.65 -6.91 2.74
C ILE A 244 12.54 -7.96 1.63
N GLU A 245 13.67 -8.21 0.97
CA GLU A 245 13.77 -9.17 -0.14
C GLU A 245 15.01 -10.04 0.00
N ALA A 246 14.82 -11.36 -0.11
CA ALA A 246 15.90 -12.34 -0.09
C ALA A 246 15.54 -13.53 -1.00
N PRO A 247 16.52 -14.14 -1.71
CA PRO A 247 16.27 -15.30 -2.55
C PRO A 247 15.61 -16.45 -1.75
N GLY A 248 14.53 -17.01 -2.29
CA GLY A 248 13.80 -18.12 -1.66
C GLY A 248 12.74 -17.71 -0.63
N PHE A 249 12.63 -16.41 -0.30
CA PHE A 249 11.65 -15.87 0.63
C PHE A 249 10.60 -15.04 -0.10
N ASN A 250 9.39 -14.98 0.47
CA ASN A 250 8.36 -14.06 0.01
C ASN A 250 8.77 -12.64 0.36
N LYS A 251 8.78 -11.76 -0.63
CA LYS A 251 9.05 -10.33 -0.44
C LYS A 251 8.08 -9.75 0.58
N LEU A 252 8.61 -9.14 1.62
CA LEU A 252 7.85 -8.56 2.72
C LEU A 252 7.81 -7.05 2.58
N THR A 253 6.61 -6.49 2.39
CA THR A 253 6.36 -5.05 2.59
C THR A 253 5.65 -4.89 3.93
N THR A 254 6.21 -4.08 4.83
CA THR A 254 5.65 -3.85 6.17
C THR A 254 5.93 -2.44 6.66
N ALA A 255 5.42 -2.11 7.84
CA ALA A 255 5.71 -0.88 8.55
C ALA A 255 5.75 -1.14 10.06
N LEU A 256 6.63 -0.46 10.78
CA LEU A 256 6.72 -0.52 12.24
C LEU A 256 6.16 0.76 12.84
N TYR A 257 5.29 0.62 13.83
CA TYR A 257 4.53 1.71 14.44
C TYR A 257 4.96 1.91 15.89
N PRO A 258 5.70 2.97 16.24
CA PRO A 258 6.00 3.26 17.63
C PRO A 258 4.74 3.36 18.50
N GLU A 259 4.78 2.76 19.68
CA GLU A 259 3.68 2.82 20.64
C GLU A 259 3.48 4.25 21.21
N GLY A 260 2.26 4.53 21.68
CA GLY A 260 1.92 5.81 22.32
C GLY A 260 1.36 6.87 21.37
N ASP A 261 1.35 6.62 20.06
CA ASP A 261 0.68 7.51 19.10
C ASP A 261 -0.86 7.38 19.19
N GLN A 262 -1.55 8.51 19.31
CA GLN A 262 -3.01 8.56 19.43
C GLN A 262 -3.77 8.02 18.20
N TRP A 263 -3.11 7.94 17.04
CA TRP A 263 -3.73 7.50 15.78
C TRP A 263 -3.59 5.99 15.50
N LEU A 264 -2.93 5.22 16.38
CA LEU A 264 -2.71 3.78 16.18
C LEU A 264 -3.99 2.99 15.94
N SER A 265 -5.08 3.34 16.63
CA SER A 265 -6.37 2.63 16.53
C SER A 265 -7.28 3.20 15.44
N SER A 266 -6.88 4.25 14.74
CA SER A 266 -7.72 4.96 13.78
C SER A 266 -6.99 5.36 12.49
N ASP A 267 -5.84 4.73 12.16
CA ASP A 267 -5.06 5.00 10.95
C ASP A 267 -5.96 5.15 9.71
N ALA A 268 -5.80 6.29 9.00
CA ALA A 268 -6.66 6.66 7.87
C ALA A 268 -6.66 5.63 6.72
N VAL A 269 -5.65 4.76 6.67
CA VAL A 269 -5.46 3.74 5.61
C VAL A 269 -5.47 2.30 6.14
N PHE A 270 -5.80 2.10 7.42
CA PHE A 270 -5.91 0.76 8.03
C PHE A 270 -4.62 -0.09 7.95
N GLY A 271 -3.44 0.54 8.04
CA GLY A 271 -2.14 -0.15 7.93
C GLY A 271 -1.64 -0.76 9.24
N VAL A 272 -2.14 -0.32 10.39
CA VAL A 272 -1.68 -0.77 11.71
C VAL A 272 -2.14 -2.20 11.99
N LYS A 273 -1.19 -3.08 12.32
CA LYS A 273 -1.44 -4.40 12.91
C LYS A 273 -0.80 -4.46 14.29
N LYS A 274 -1.44 -5.15 15.24
CA LYS A 274 -0.97 -5.20 16.64
C LYS A 274 0.46 -5.70 16.77
N SER A 275 0.86 -6.68 15.96
CA SER A 275 2.21 -7.26 15.95
C SER A 275 3.30 -6.29 15.44
N LEU A 276 2.88 -5.25 14.71
CA LEU A 276 3.75 -4.24 14.12
C LEU A 276 3.89 -2.99 15.00
N VAL A 277 3.21 -2.96 16.16
CA VAL A 277 3.41 -1.91 17.16
C VAL A 277 4.66 -2.23 17.97
N VAL A 278 5.60 -1.28 17.99
CA VAL A 278 6.95 -1.45 18.56
C VAL A 278 7.26 -0.39 19.62
N SER A 279 8.20 -0.70 20.52
CA SER A 279 8.66 0.24 21.54
C SER A 279 9.95 0.95 21.09
N LEU A 280 10.05 2.24 21.38
CA LEU A 280 11.28 3.01 21.26
C LEU A 280 11.92 3.16 22.65
N ARG A 281 13.18 2.76 22.79
CA ARG A 281 13.91 2.93 24.06
C ARG A 281 14.78 4.16 24.02
N ASP A 282 14.72 4.99 25.06
CA ASP A 282 15.67 6.09 25.24
C ASP A 282 17.07 5.57 25.59
N VAL A 283 18.09 6.08 24.88
CA VAL A 283 19.50 5.82 25.18
C VAL A 283 20.19 7.14 25.49
N TYR A 284 20.75 7.27 26.69
CA TYR A 284 21.44 8.47 27.19
C TYR A 284 22.96 8.28 27.33
N ASP A 285 23.55 7.35 26.56
CA ASP A 285 24.96 7.00 26.60
C ASP A 285 25.72 7.60 25.41
N ASP A 286 26.58 8.59 25.68
CA ASP A 286 27.38 9.28 24.66
C ASP A 286 28.40 8.36 23.97
N ALA A 287 28.95 7.38 24.70
CA ALA A 287 29.89 6.43 24.14
C ALA A 287 29.19 5.48 23.15
N GLU A 288 28.00 4.99 23.50
CA GLU A 288 27.18 4.18 22.60
C GLU A 288 26.69 4.99 21.40
N SER A 289 26.31 6.25 21.61
CA SER A 289 25.92 7.19 20.55
C SER A 289 27.05 7.39 19.53
N ARG A 290 28.27 7.68 20.00
CA ARG A 290 29.45 7.82 19.13
C ARG A 290 29.82 6.53 18.42
N LYS A 291 29.71 5.39 19.10
CA LYS A 291 29.96 4.06 18.51
C LYS A 291 29.00 3.75 17.36
N ARG A 292 27.75 4.22 17.45
CA ARG A 292 26.73 4.15 16.39
C ARG A 292 26.86 5.25 15.34
N GLY A 293 27.90 6.08 15.45
CA GLY A 293 28.29 7.09 14.48
C GLY A 293 27.44 8.36 14.48
N PHE A 294 26.69 8.65 15.57
CA PHE A 294 26.05 9.95 15.73
C PHE A 294 27.12 11.04 15.90
N PRO A 295 27.27 12.00 14.97
CA PRO A 295 28.46 12.88 14.92
C PRO A 295 28.67 13.74 16.16
N LYS A 296 27.57 14.13 16.82
CA LYS A 296 27.58 15.00 18.01
C LYS A 296 27.48 14.21 19.31
N GLY A 297 27.37 12.88 19.26
CA GLY A 297 26.97 12.08 20.41
C GLY A 297 25.56 12.47 20.90
N GLY A 298 25.30 12.33 22.19
CA GLY A 298 24.03 12.65 22.83
C GLY A 298 23.00 11.52 22.78
N SER A 299 21.78 11.83 23.25
CA SER A 299 20.71 10.85 23.35
C SER A 299 20.06 10.52 21.99
N PHE A 300 19.58 9.30 21.86
CA PHE A 300 18.82 8.84 20.70
C PHE A 300 17.76 7.81 21.11
N LYS A 301 16.77 7.57 20.26
CA LYS A 301 15.81 6.47 20.40
C LYS A 301 16.37 5.20 19.76
N LEU A 302 16.23 4.07 20.43
CA LEU A 302 16.61 2.76 19.89
C LEU A 302 15.34 1.97 19.53
N LEU A 303 15.19 1.66 18.25
CA LEU A 303 14.23 0.70 17.72
C LEU A 303 14.97 -0.61 17.46
N GLN A 304 14.65 -1.64 18.25
CA GLN A 304 15.23 -2.97 18.10
C GLN A 304 14.13 -3.96 17.74
N HIS A 305 14.16 -4.52 16.54
CA HIS A 305 13.12 -5.40 16.03
C HIS A 305 13.68 -6.43 15.05
N ASP A 306 13.45 -7.72 15.29
CA ASP A 306 13.82 -8.77 14.33
C ASP A 306 12.70 -8.91 13.27
N ILE A 307 13.09 -9.02 12.00
CA ILE A 307 12.18 -9.28 10.87
C ILE A 307 12.23 -10.75 10.54
N ILE A 308 11.08 -11.42 10.53
CA ILE A 308 10.97 -12.84 10.24
C ILE A 308 10.36 -13.03 8.85
N LEU A 309 11.20 -13.41 7.88
CA LEU A 309 10.79 -13.72 6.52
C LEU A 309 10.19 -15.13 6.44
N VAL A 310 9.13 -15.24 5.65
CA VAL A 310 8.49 -16.51 5.34
C VAL A 310 9.08 -17.04 4.03
N PRO A 311 9.48 -18.33 3.95
CA PRO A 311 9.83 -18.98 2.70
C PRO A 311 8.73 -18.83 1.64
N GLU A 312 9.12 -18.61 0.39
CA GLU A 312 8.17 -18.37 -0.72
C GLU A 312 7.17 -19.52 -0.90
N ALA A 313 7.61 -20.76 -0.67
CA ALA A 313 6.77 -21.94 -0.74
C ALA A 313 5.66 -21.93 0.34
N ASP A 314 6.00 -21.54 1.56
CA ASP A 314 5.07 -21.50 2.69
C ASP A 314 4.06 -20.35 2.50
N SER A 315 4.52 -19.19 2.02
CA SER A 315 3.64 -18.06 1.66
C SER A 315 2.61 -18.47 0.60
N LYS A 316 3.05 -19.15 -0.47
CA LYS A 316 2.16 -19.66 -1.53
C LYS A 316 1.16 -20.68 -0.99
N ALA A 317 1.60 -21.61 -0.15
CA ALA A 317 0.73 -22.61 0.46
C ALA A 317 -0.33 -21.95 1.35
N ALA A 318 0.05 -20.99 2.20
CA ALA A 318 -0.85 -20.26 3.07
C ALA A 318 -1.87 -19.43 2.28
N ARG A 319 -1.44 -18.71 1.24
CA ARG A 319 -2.33 -17.96 0.35
C ARG A 319 -3.35 -18.86 -0.33
N ALA A 320 -2.91 -20.01 -0.85
CA ALA A 320 -3.79 -20.99 -1.49
C ALA A 320 -4.80 -21.59 -0.49
N GLN A 321 -4.36 -21.93 0.72
CA GLN A 321 -5.24 -22.41 1.78
C GLN A 321 -6.28 -21.35 2.16
N TYR A 322 -5.84 -20.12 2.42
CA TYR A 322 -6.72 -19.01 2.79
C TYR A 322 -7.76 -18.72 1.70
N ALA A 323 -7.36 -18.77 0.43
CA ALA A 323 -8.27 -18.61 -0.70
C ALA A 323 -9.35 -19.72 -0.73
N ARG A 324 -8.96 -21.00 -0.51
CA ARG A 324 -9.91 -22.13 -0.44
C ARG A 324 -10.91 -21.96 0.69
N GLU A 325 -10.43 -21.67 1.91
CA GLU A 325 -11.30 -21.48 3.08
C GLU A 325 -12.29 -20.32 2.90
N ARG A 326 -11.87 -19.23 2.25
CA ARG A 326 -12.76 -18.11 1.92
C ARG A 326 -13.79 -18.48 0.88
N ALA A 327 -13.39 -19.22 -0.15
CA ALA A 327 -14.30 -19.68 -1.19
C ALA A 327 -15.37 -20.61 -0.62
N GLU A 328 -14.98 -21.56 0.23
CA GLU A 328 -15.89 -22.46 0.95
C GLU A 328 -16.88 -21.68 1.82
N LYS A 329 -16.41 -20.72 2.64
CA LYS A 329 -17.27 -19.86 3.47
C LYS A 329 -18.24 -19.02 2.66
N ALA A 330 -17.86 -18.61 1.44
CA ALA A 330 -18.69 -17.81 0.55
C ALA A 330 -19.59 -18.66 -0.38
N GLY A 331 -19.50 -19.99 -0.34
CA GLY A 331 -20.19 -20.87 -1.30
C GLY A 331 -19.71 -20.70 -2.75
N LEU A 332 -18.52 -20.12 -2.95
CA LEU A 332 -17.93 -19.88 -4.26
C LEU A 332 -17.07 -21.08 -4.67
N LYS A 333 -17.20 -21.54 -5.92
CA LYS A 333 -16.21 -22.43 -6.54
C LYS A 333 -15.14 -21.57 -7.21
N LEU A 334 -13.91 -21.65 -6.72
CA LEU A 334 -12.78 -21.01 -7.41
C LEU A 334 -12.56 -21.72 -8.76
N PRO A 335 -12.32 -20.97 -9.85
CA PRO A 335 -11.84 -21.58 -11.10
C PRO A 335 -10.48 -22.26 -10.85
N GLU A 336 -10.27 -23.42 -11.48
CA GLU A 336 -9.01 -24.18 -11.43
C GLU A 336 -7.81 -23.39 -11.96
#